data_AF-A0A661JQP3-F1
#
_entry.id   AF-A0A661JQP3-F1
#
_cell.length_a   1.000
_cell.length_b   1.000
_cell.length_c   1.000
_cell.angle_alpha   90.00
_cell.angle_beta   90.00
_cell.angle_gamma   90.00
#
_symmetry.space_group_name_H-M   'P 1'
#
loop_
_entity.id
_entity.type
_entity.pdbx_description
1 polymer ?
#
loop_
_entity_poly.entity_id
_entity_poly.type
_entity_poly.pdbx_seq_one_letter_code
_entity_poly.pdbx_strand_id
1 'polypeptide(L)' 'KELAVENGDKVKVISPWGEVVVETKVGRDIRKGVLSLFTGPYDVDGCALVGEVDSSSKVPSFAKIPVRVERQ' A
#
# COMPACT_ATOMS: atom_id res chain seq x y z
N LYS A 1 -13.75 -8.17 -8.11
CA LYS A 1 -13.14 -9.47 -7.76
C LYS A 1 -12.62 -9.34 -6.34
N GLU A 2 -12.99 -10.22 -5.41
CA GLU A 2 -12.43 -10.18 -4.06
C GLU A 2 -11.05 -10.83 -4.08
N LEU A 3 -10.06 -10.16 -3.48
CA LEU A 3 -8.74 -10.74 -3.24
C LEU A 3 -8.94 -11.74 -2.11
N ALA A 4 -8.99 -13.04 -2.40
CA ALA A 4 -9.09 -14.07 -1.36
C ALA A 4 -7.73 -14.26 -0.65
N VAL A 5 -7.26 -13.22 0.03
CA VAL A 5 -6.03 -13.22 0.81
C VAL A 5 -6.37 -13.46 2.27
N GLU A 6 -5.53 -14.21 2.97
CA GLU A 6 -5.65 -14.53 4.39
C GLU A 6 -4.56 -13.82 5.19
N ASN A 7 -4.70 -13.79 6.52
CA ASN A 7 -3.66 -13.22 7.38
C ASN A 7 -2.33 -13.96 7.20
N GLY A 8 -1.24 -13.22 7.01
CA GLY A 8 0.09 -13.79 6.79
C GLY A 8 0.44 -14.02 5.32
N ASP A 9 -0.50 -13.89 4.39
CA ASP A 9 -0.20 -13.98 2.96
C ASP A 9 0.71 -12.83 2.53
N LYS A 10 1.70 -13.13 1.68
CA LYS A 10 2.50 -12.12 1.01
C LYS A 10 1.77 -11.63 -0.23
N VAL A 11 1.62 -10.31 -0.33
CA VAL A 11 1.04 -9.65 -1.49
C VAL A 11 2.00 -8.62 -2.06
N LYS A 12 1.98 -8.48 -3.38
CA LYS A 12 2.66 -7.38 -4.06
C LYS A 12 1.69 -6.21 -4.18
N VAL A 13 2.10 -5.06 -3.67
CA VAL A 13 1.39 -3.78 -3.80
C VAL A 13 2.11 -2.95 -4.84
N ILE A 14 1.38 -2.49 -5.85
CA ILE A 14 1.94 -1.83 -7.02
C ILE A 14 1.25 -0.47 -7.17
N SER A 15 2.05 0.59 -7.25
CA SER A 15 1.64 1.94 -7.61
C SER A 15 2.26 2.32 -8.96
N PRO A 16 1.89 3.46 -9.57
CA PRO A 16 2.60 3.99 -10.74
C PRO A 16 4.10 4.28 -10.51
N TRP A 17 4.55 4.41 -9.26
CA TRP A 17 5.90 4.87 -8.92
C TRP A 17 6.82 3.76 -8.42
N GLY A 18 6.26 2.63 -8.02
CA GLY A 18 7.02 1.53 -7.46
C GLY A 18 6.15 0.39 -6.98
N GLU A 19 6.81 -0.67 -6.51
CA GLU A 19 6.18 -1.87 -5.97
C GLU A 19 6.87 -2.32 -4.69
N VAL A 20 6.09 -2.93 -3.80
CA VAL A 20 6.57 -3.51 -2.54
C VAL A 20 5.88 -4.84 -2.26
N VAL A 21 6.55 -5.73 -1.53
CA VAL A 21 5.94 -6.96 -1.02
C VAL A 21 5.70 -6.80 0.48
N VAL A 22 4.48 -7.06 0.91
CA VAL A 22 4.06 -6.94 2.32
C VAL A 22 3.33 -8.19 2.77
N GLU A 23 3.41 -8.45 4.07
CA GLU A 23 2.57 -9.44 4.74
C GLU A 23 1.19 -8.84 5.04
N THR A 24 0.13 -9.59 4.80
CA THR A 24 -1.25 -9.11 4.95
C THR A 24 -1.80 -9.32 6.35
N LYS A 25 -2.57 -8.34 6.80
CA LYS A 25 -3.43 -8.43 7.98
C LYS A 25 -4.82 -7.94 7.61
N VAL A 26 -5.75 -8.88 7.48
CA VAL A 26 -7.17 -8.64 7.22
C VAL A 26 -7.83 -8.14 8.51
N GLY A 27 -8.14 -6.84 8.54
CA GLY A 27 -8.90 -6.19 9.61
C GLY A 27 -10.33 -5.85 9.17
N ARG A 28 -11.28 -5.85 10.11
CA ARG A 28 -12.68 -5.45 9.85
C ARG A 28 -12.88 -3.94 9.83
N ASP A 29 -11.91 -3.18 10.36
CA ASP A 29 -12.00 -1.73 10.55
C ASP A 29 -11.55 -0.91 9.34
N ILE A 30 -11.10 -1.57 8.26
CA ILE A 30 -10.70 -0.91 7.01
C ILE A 30 -11.82 -1.03 5.99
N ARG A 31 -12.19 0.10 5.39
CA ARG A 31 -13.23 0.14 4.35
C ARG A 31 -12.84 -0.74 3.15
N LYS A 32 -13.81 -1.47 2.60
CA LYS A 32 -13.62 -2.27 1.37
C LYS A 32 -12.99 -1.42 0.27
N GLY A 33 -11.91 -1.92 -0.34
CA GLY A 33 -11.15 -1.23 -1.38
C GLY A 33 -10.07 -0.27 -0.88
N VAL A 34 -9.90 -0.12 0.44
CA VAL A 34 -8.82 0.67 1.05
C VAL A 34 -7.76 -0.28 1.59
N LEU A 35 -6.50 0.07 1.40
CA LEU A 35 -5.35 -0.55 2.02
C LEU A 35 -4.77 0.45 3.04
N SER A 36 -4.46 -0.03 4.25
CA SER A 36 -3.65 0.72 5.20
C SER A 36 -2.27 0.07 5.25
N LEU A 37 -1.24 0.85 4.98
CA LEU A 37 0.14 0.39 4.99
C LEU A 37 0.92 1.24 6.00
N PHE A 38 1.56 0.56 6.96
CA PHE A 38 2.44 1.20 7.92
C PHE A 38 3.87 1.14 7.40
N THR A 39 4.52 2.29 7.20
CA THR A 39 5.92 2.40 6.78
C THR A 39 6.79 2.59 8.01
N GLY A 40 7.21 1.48 8.61
CA GLY A 40 8.23 1.48 9.67
C GLY A 40 9.64 1.67 9.11
N PRO A 41 10.61 2.09 9.93
CA PRO A 41 11.96 2.44 9.47
C PRO A 41 12.80 1.28 8.89
N TYR A 42 12.41 0.00 9.04
CA TYR A 42 13.31 -1.12 8.73
C TYR A 42 12.71 -2.33 7.99
N ASP A 43 11.39 -2.42 7.78
CA ASP A 43 10.79 -3.66 7.25
C ASP A 43 10.47 -3.60 5.75
N VAL A 44 9.80 -2.54 5.30
CA VAL A 44 9.37 -2.39 3.90
C VAL A 44 9.46 -0.92 3.52
N ASP A 45 10.13 -0.63 2.40
CA ASP A 45 10.17 0.73 1.84
C ASP A 45 8.84 1.09 1.18
N GLY A 46 7.79 1.29 1.98
CA GLY A 46 6.49 1.73 1.46
C GLY A 46 6.51 3.15 0.89
N CYS A 47 7.56 3.93 1.13
CA CYS A 47 7.75 5.23 0.50
C CYS A 47 7.99 5.09 -1.02
N ALA A 48 8.48 3.94 -1.49
CA ALA A 48 8.58 3.63 -2.92
C ALA A 48 7.23 3.66 -3.67
N LEU A 49 6.10 3.57 -2.94
CA LEU A 49 4.76 3.68 -3.53
C LEU A 49 4.28 5.12 -3.72
N VAL A 50 5.04 6.12 -3.25
CA VAL A 50 4.61 7.52 -3.20
C VAL A 50 5.46 8.34 -4.14
N GLY A 51 4.85 8.86 -5.21
CA GLY A 51 5.58 9.71 -6.15
C GLY A 51 4.93 11.06 -6.46
N GLU A 52 3.64 11.25 -6.17
CA GLU A 52 3.02 12.56 -6.34
C GLU A 52 3.31 13.45 -5.13
N VAL A 53 3.97 14.58 -5.40
CA VAL A 53 4.20 15.65 -4.43
C VAL A 53 3.19 16.74 -4.73
N ASP A 54 2.37 17.11 -3.74
CA ASP A 54 1.46 18.23 -3.89
C ASP A 54 2.27 19.49 -4.21
N SER A 55 1.99 20.07 -5.38
CA SER A 55 2.82 21.13 -5.94
C SER A 55 2.82 22.41 -5.09
N SER A 56 1.78 22.62 -4.30
CA SER A 56 1.58 23.81 -3.45
C SER A 56 2.29 23.71 -2.10
N SER A 57 2.23 22.54 -1.46
CA SER A 57 2.78 22.29 -0.12
C SER A 57 4.15 21.62 -0.13
N LYS A 58 4.56 21.05 -1.28
CA LYS A 58 5.73 20.18 -1.41
C LYS A 58 5.68 18.93 -0.53
N VAL A 59 4.50 18.58 -0.02
CA VAL A 59 4.29 17.38 0.80
C VAL A 59 3.90 16.21 -0.10
N PRO A 60 4.53 15.02 0.04
CA PRO A 60 4.11 13.83 -0.68
C PRO A 60 2.70 13.40 -0.28
N SER A 61 1.89 13.00 -1.26
CA SER A 61 0.50 12.61 -1.03
C SER A 61 0.38 11.18 -0.50
N PHE A 62 0.63 10.98 0.80
CA PHE A 62 0.49 9.67 1.45
C PHE A 62 -0.96 9.20 1.60
N ALA A 63 -1.93 10.10 1.52
CA ALA A 63 -3.33 9.79 1.86
C ALA A 63 -4.12 9.14 0.72
N LYS A 64 -3.71 9.34 -0.54
CA LYS A 64 -4.48 8.91 -1.73
C LYS A 64 -3.54 8.40 -2.82
N ILE A 65 -3.13 7.15 -2.67
CA ILE A 65 -2.24 6.49 -3.62
C ILE A 65 -3.05 5.43 -4.36
N PRO A 66 -3.25 5.53 -5.68
CA PRO A 66 -3.88 4.48 -6.45
C PRO A 66 -2.94 3.27 -6.49
N VAL A 67 -3.41 2.13 -5.98
CA VAL A 67 -2.62 0.90 -5.95
C VAL A 67 -3.40 -0.29 -6.51
N ARG A 68 -2.65 -1.27 -7.02
CA ARG A 68 -3.12 -2.59 -7.38
C ARG A 68 -2.44 -3.62 -6.48
N VAL A 69 -3.22 -4.59 -6.02
CA VAL A 69 -2.72 -5.67 -5.18
C VAL A 69 -2.75 -6.98 -5.98
N GLU A 70 -1.63 -7.68 -5.99
CA GLU A 70 -1.47 -9.01 -6.59
C GLU A 70 -1.05 -10.02 -5.52
N ARG A 71 -1.52 -11.27 -5.65
CA ARG A 71 -0.97 -12.36 -4.85
C ARG A 71 0.39 -12.77 -5.42
N GLN A 72 1.29 -13.19 -4.53
CA GLN A 72 2.50 -13.92 -4.89
C GLN A 72 2.21 -15.40 -5.05
#